data_AF-A0A2A4IV55-F1
#
_entry.id   AF-A0A2A4IV55-F1
#
_cell.length_a   1.000
_cell.length_b   1.000
_cell.length_c   1.000
_cell.angle_alpha   90.00
_cell.angle_beta   90.00
_cell.angle_gamma   90.00
#
_symmetry.space_group_name_H-M   'P 1'
#
loop_
_entity.id
_entity.type
_entity.pdbx_description
1 polymer ?
#
loop_
_entity_poly.entity_id
_entity_poly.type
_entity_poly.pdbx_seq_one_letter_code
_entity_poly.pdbx_strand_id
1 'polypeptide(L)'
;MNDVRDKVVAGSSTWESNATQSDSSPELQSSPSGSGETPQTPGAPVPLAPHLAAELHPDLLQQGWRKYWSKRENRPYFWNKLSGESMWELPAVKRDFDPITDPLGICHTGPSNAGNMTPGTNKRRPSEDNGPPPKKFVLAGPWDIEVPTNVVIYERPPTICPHPHPEIEGFRFTLANKLRQCYQELCHTREGIDAPKDSFNRWLMERKVNDQGGSDPLLPSHCFPEISHSMYEEIMNDIPIKLTHPKFTGDARKQLSRYAEAAKKMIESRNASPESRKVVKWNAEDTFQWLRRTVGATYDDFQDRLAHLRRQCQPHLAETVKASVEGICLKIYHLSAEYARKIREKHSCLLKENGIQELQAPLQQAALRKVWCYPVQFAVPAPRPPLVEHFLDRDQTLLRYLGETQVLNAVYLQKLECLYRYSCFDDKKFEQFLSRVWCLLRRYAAWVGAGGEAQLTQMSLPVPVLECLHRCFGVTFECFASPLDCYFRQYCSAFADTDSYFGSRG
;
A
#
# COMPACT_ATOMS: atom_id res chain seq x y z
N MET A 1 17.67 -6.56 53.35
CA MET A 1 18.26 -7.84 53.77
C MET A 1 17.22 -8.91 53.55
N ASN A 2 17.48 -9.73 52.52
CA ASN A 2 17.02 -11.08 52.17
C ASN A 2 15.51 -11.40 52.26
N ASP A 3 14.83 -11.58 51.12
CA ASP A 3 14.81 -12.73 50.17
C ASP A 3 13.78 -13.78 50.58
N VAL A 4 12.79 -14.05 49.71
CA VAL A 4 12.60 -15.34 49.03
C VAL A 4 11.54 -15.18 47.93
N ARG A 5 11.91 -15.72 46.76
CA ARG A 5 11.22 -15.82 45.46
C ARG A 5 10.21 -16.98 45.41
N ASP A 6 9.23 -16.86 44.52
CA ASP A 6 8.76 -17.95 43.62
C ASP A 6 7.99 -17.29 42.43
N LYS A 7 8.51 -17.30 41.20
CA LYS A 7 8.54 -18.34 40.14
C LYS A 7 7.46 -18.09 39.08
N VAL A 8 7.87 -17.41 38.01
CA VAL A 8 7.21 -17.40 36.70
C VAL A 8 7.98 -18.36 35.79
N VAL A 9 7.27 -19.30 35.18
CA VAL A 9 7.79 -20.26 34.21
C VAL A 9 7.81 -19.59 32.83
N ALA A 10 9.00 -19.48 32.23
CA ALA A 10 9.19 -19.13 30.83
C ALA A 10 9.77 -20.35 30.09
N GLY A 11 9.08 -20.79 29.04
CA GLY A 11 9.55 -21.83 28.14
C GLY A 11 10.72 -21.32 27.28
N SER A 12 11.86 -21.98 27.38
CA SER A 12 13.05 -21.75 26.55
C SER A 12 13.01 -22.68 25.34
N SER A 13 13.14 -22.13 24.13
CA SER A 13 13.49 -22.88 22.93
C SER A 13 14.91 -22.47 22.51
N THR A 14 15.87 -23.34 22.82
CA THR A 14 17.28 -23.27 22.44
C THR A 14 17.44 -23.54 20.94
N TRP A 15 18.02 -22.59 20.20
CA TRP A 15 18.66 -22.86 18.91
C TRP A 15 20.16 -22.73 19.10
N GLU A 16 20.84 -23.88 19.10
CA GLU A 16 22.30 -23.98 19.15
C GLU A 16 22.88 -23.80 17.75
N SER A 17 23.91 -22.96 17.70
CA SER A 17 24.84 -22.77 16.61
C SER A 17 25.71 -24.02 16.42
N ASN A 18 25.91 -24.44 15.17
CA ASN A 18 27.07 -25.26 14.83
C ASN A 18 27.65 -24.78 13.49
N ALA A 19 28.95 -24.50 13.50
CA ALA A 19 29.73 -24.06 12.36
C ALA A 19 30.85 -25.06 12.04
N THR A 20 31.27 -25.02 10.78
CA THR A 20 32.47 -25.60 10.14
C THR A 20 32.48 -27.08 9.75
N GLN A 21 32.41 -27.33 8.44
CA GLN A 21 33.53 -27.91 7.69
C GLN A 21 33.39 -27.65 6.17
N SER A 22 34.51 -27.26 5.58
CA SER A 22 34.81 -27.11 4.15
C SER A 22 34.90 -28.45 3.42
N ASP A 23 34.50 -28.53 2.15
CA ASP A 23 35.44 -28.76 1.02
C ASP A 23 34.76 -28.78 -0.37
N SER A 24 35.49 -28.22 -1.34
CA SER A 24 35.62 -28.59 -2.77
C SER A 24 34.47 -28.52 -3.79
N SER A 25 34.76 -27.74 -4.84
CA SER A 25 34.09 -27.64 -6.15
C SER A 25 34.41 -28.84 -7.07
N PRO A 26 33.77 -28.91 -8.26
CA PRO A 26 34.55 -29.21 -9.45
C PRO A 26 34.32 -28.21 -10.59
N GLU A 27 35.43 -27.92 -11.27
CA GLU A 27 35.62 -27.05 -12.42
C GLU A 27 35.01 -27.64 -13.72
N LEU A 28 34.53 -26.75 -14.59
CA LEU A 28 34.24 -27.03 -16.01
C LEU A 28 35.42 -26.59 -16.86
N GLN A 29 35.93 -27.53 -17.66
CA GLN A 29 37.08 -27.37 -18.56
C GLN A 29 36.85 -26.35 -19.68
N SER A 30 37.94 -25.67 -20.01
CA SER A 30 38.15 -24.68 -21.08
C SER A 30 38.56 -25.36 -22.40
N SER A 31 38.21 -24.80 -23.57
CA SER A 31 39.11 -24.06 -24.51
C SER A 31 38.91 -24.58 -25.97
N PRO A 32 39.44 -23.95 -27.05
CA PRO A 32 39.59 -22.51 -27.38
C PRO A 32 39.31 -22.12 -28.87
N SER A 33 39.36 -20.80 -29.15
CA SER A 33 39.83 -20.10 -30.40
C SER A 33 39.15 -20.37 -31.76
N GLY A 34 38.92 -19.42 -32.68
CA GLY A 34 39.28 -18.00 -32.79
C GLY A 34 39.00 -17.47 -34.21
N SER A 35 38.92 -16.14 -34.33
CA SER A 35 39.10 -15.26 -35.51
C SER A 35 38.13 -15.28 -36.71
N GLY A 36 37.69 -14.08 -37.11
CA GLY A 36 37.62 -13.70 -38.54
C GLY A 36 36.30 -13.11 -39.06
N GLU A 37 36.23 -11.77 -39.07
CA GLU A 37 35.68 -10.91 -40.15
C GLU A 37 34.19 -11.00 -40.57
N THR A 38 33.53 -9.83 -40.49
CA THR A 38 32.42 -9.43 -41.37
C THR A 38 32.98 -9.04 -42.75
N PRO A 39 32.30 -9.38 -43.86
CA PRO A 39 31.40 -8.39 -44.45
C PRO A 39 30.17 -8.95 -45.22
N GLN A 40 29.07 -8.20 -45.15
CA GLN A 40 28.00 -8.01 -46.15
C GLN A 40 27.22 -9.20 -46.74
N THR A 41 25.90 -9.03 -46.68
CA THR A 41 24.79 -9.87 -47.18
C THR A 41 24.87 -10.18 -48.68
N PRO A 42 24.63 -11.44 -49.07
CA PRO A 42 23.63 -11.69 -50.12
C PRO A 42 22.82 -12.98 -49.91
N GLY A 43 21.53 -12.92 -50.27
CA GLY A 43 20.76 -14.12 -50.65
C GLY A 43 19.98 -14.79 -49.52
N ALA A 44 18.66 -14.69 -49.62
CA ALA A 44 17.71 -15.41 -48.78
C ALA A 44 17.88 -16.94 -48.90
N PRO A 45 17.89 -17.70 -47.79
CA PRO A 45 17.51 -19.10 -47.80
C PRO A 45 15.99 -19.22 -47.66
N VAL A 46 15.40 -19.96 -48.58
CA VAL A 46 14.00 -20.38 -48.62
C VAL A 46 13.59 -21.00 -47.25
N PRO A 47 12.43 -20.64 -46.68
CA PRO A 47 12.02 -21.20 -45.39
C PRO A 47 11.56 -22.66 -45.55
N LEU A 48 12.25 -23.56 -44.85
CA LEU A 48 11.75 -24.88 -44.49
C LEU A 48 10.59 -24.71 -43.48
N ALA A 49 9.35 -24.71 -43.96
CA ALA A 49 8.16 -25.24 -43.27
C ALA A 49 6.87 -24.95 -44.09
N PRO A 50 6.33 -25.92 -44.85
CA PRO A 50 5.10 -25.75 -45.64
C PRO A 50 3.78 -25.70 -44.83
N HIS A 51 3.79 -25.40 -43.53
CA HIS A 51 2.61 -25.60 -42.67
C HIS A 51 2.23 -24.44 -41.74
N LEU A 52 2.79 -23.22 -41.93
CA LEU A 52 2.55 -22.08 -41.02
C LEU A 52 1.79 -20.89 -41.63
N ALA A 53 1.26 -21.00 -42.84
CA ALA A 53 0.33 -20.02 -43.40
C ALA A 53 -1.10 -20.59 -43.41
N ALA A 54 -1.73 -20.69 -42.24
CA ALA A 54 -3.19 -20.66 -42.23
C ALA A 54 -3.61 -19.26 -42.69
N GLU A 55 -3.99 -19.14 -43.96
CA GLU A 55 -4.51 -17.91 -44.53
C GLU A 55 -5.76 -17.47 -43.75
N LEU A 56 -5.88 -16.17 -43.50
CA LEU A 56 -7.07 -15.59 -42.88
C LEU A 56 -8.30 -15.90 -43.74
N HIS A 57 -9.46 -16.10 -43.10
CA HIS A 57 -10.73 -16.31 -43.80
C HIS A 57 -10.94 -15.18 -44.85
N PRO A 58 -11.41 -15.49 -46.07
CA PRO A 58 -11.58 -14.50 -47.14
C PRO A 58 -12.34 -13.24 -46.71
N ASP A 59 -13.38 -13.39 -45.88
CA ASP A 59 -14.16 -12.27 -45.34
C ASP A 59 -13.32 -11.30 -44.50
N LEU A 60 -12.37 -11.80 -43.71
CA LEU A 60 -11.46 -10.96 -42.93
C LEU A 60 -10.47 -10.23 -43.84
N LEU A 61 -10.01 -10.90 -44.91
CA LEU A 61 -9.16 -10.26 -45.92
C LEU A 61 -9.90 -9.14 -46.65
N GLN A 62 -11.20 -9.31 -46.91
CA GLN A 62 -12.08 -8.32 -47.52
C GLN A 62 -12.37 -7.14 -46.57
N GLN A 63 -12.55 -7.42 -45.27
CA GLN A 63 -12.67 -6.42 -44.20
C GLN A 63 -11.34 -5.70 -43.86
N GLY A 64 -10.26 -5.99 -44.59
CA GLY A 64 -8.98 -5.28 -44.47
C GLY A 64 -7.97 -5.89 -43.50
N TRP A 65 -8.29 -7.00 -42.83
CA TRP A 65 -7.38 -7.66 -41.89
C TRP A 65 -6.26 -8.42 -42.60
N ARG A 66 -5.06 -8.38 -42.03
CA ARG A 66 -3.87 -9.12 -42.46
C ARG A 66 -3.13 -9.63 -41.24
N LYS A 67 -2.48 -10.81 -41.35
CA LYS A 67 -1.69 -11.43 -40.29
C LYS A 67 -0.21 -11.11 -40.50
N TYR A 68 0.47 -10.72 -39.43
CA TYR A 68 1.90 -10.39 -39.39
C TYR A 68 2.57 -11.12 -38.22
N TRP A 69 3.90 -11.21 -38.25
CA TRP A 69 4.71 -11.77 -37.15
C TRP A 69 5.45 -10.66 -36.41
N SER A 70 5.27 -10.56 -35.09
CA SER A 70 6.07 -9.65 -34.26
C SER A 70 7.37 -10.32 -33.87
N LYS A 71 8.51 -9.79 -34.36
CA LYS A 71 9.84 -10.26 -33.93
C LYS A 71 10.11 -9.96 -32.45
N ARG A 72 9.53 -8.88 -31.91
CA ARG A 72 9.71 -8.46 -30.50
C ARG A 72 8.97 -9.40 -29.54
N GLU A 73 7.74 -9.75 -29.87
CA GLU A 73 6.85 -10.54 -29.00
C GLU A 73 6.83 -12.03 -29.35
N ASN A 74 7.60 -12.43 -30.37
CA ASN A 74 7.71 -13.79 -30.90
C ASN A 74 6.36 -14.49 -31.12
N ARG A 75 5.34 -13.74 -31.59
CA ARG A 75 3.98 -14.23 -31.84
C ARG A 75 3.29 -13.48 -32.99
N PRO A 76 2.26 -14.06 -33.64
CA PRO A 76 1.54 -13.39 -34.70
C PRO A 76 0.60 -12.30 -34.14
N TYR A 77 0.33 -11.28 -34.94
CA TYR A 77 -0.68 -10.25 -34.70
C TYR A 77 -1.46 -9.94 -35.98
N PHE A 78 -2.62 -9.32 -35.84
CA PHE A 78 -3.51 -8.96 -36.93
C PHE A 78 -3.60 -7.44 -37.03
N TRP A 79 -3.46 -6.91 -38.24
CA TRP A 79 -3.56 -5.49 -38.52
C TRP A 79 -4.61 -5.24 -39.58
N ASN A 80 -5.51 -4.29 -39.33
CA ASN A 80 -6.51 -3.87 -40.29
C ASN A 80 -6.00 -2.66 -41.07
N LYS A 81 -5.83 -2.83 -42.38
CA LYS A 81 -5.35 -1.74 -43.23
C LYS A 81 -6.36 -0.60 -43.44
N LEU A 82 -7.65 -0.86 -43.19
CA LEU A 82 -8.74 0.09 -43.38
C LEU A 82 -8.99 0.91 -42.11
N SER A 83 -8.97 0.30 -40.92
CA SER A 83 -9.14 1.01 -39.64
C SER A 83 -7.83 1.46 -39.00
N GLY A 84 -6.70 0.89 -39.40
CA GLY A 84 -5.38 1.12 -38.78
C GLY A 84 -5.16 0.38 -37.46
N GLU A 85 -6.13 -0.40 -36.99
CA GLU A 85 -6.08 -1.12 -35.72
C GLU A 85 -5.19 -2.36 -35.77
N SER A 86 -4.52 -2.68 -34.66
CA SER A 86 -3.76 -3.92 -34.48
C SER A 86 -4.22 -4.67 -33.24
N MET A 87 -4.37 -5.99 -33.34
CA MET A 87 -4.75 -6.86 -32.23
C MET A 87 -4.00 -8.18 -32.26
N TRP A 88 -3.84 -8.80 -31.10
CA TRP A 88 -3.09 -10.05 -30.95
C TRP A 88 -3.95 -11.30 -31.18
N GLU A 89 -5.27 -11.15 -31.06
CA GLU A 89 -6.26 -12.22 -31.21
C GLU A 89 -6.90 -12.20 -32.60
N LEU A 90 -7.39 -13.35 -33.07
CA LEU A 90 -8.02 -13.45 -34.40
C LEU A 90 -9.31 -12.60 -34.43
N PRO A 91 -9.44 -11.63 -35.36
CA PRO A 91 -10.63 -10.80 -35.44
C PRO A 91 -11.87 -11.66 -35.73
N ALA A 92 -12.95 -11.44 -35.00
CA ALA A 92 -14.21 -12.15 -35.22
C ALA A 92 -14.86 -11.68 -36.54
N VAL A 93 -15.27 -12.63 -37.39
CA VAL A 93 -16.09 -12.34 -38.56
C VAL A 93 -17.46 -11.89 -38.06
N LYS A 94 -17.76 -10.60 -38.15
CA LYS A 94 -19.15 -10.11 -38.01
C LYS A 94 -19.92 -10.66 -39.20
N ARG A 95 -20.73 -11.70 -38.98
CA ARG A 95 -21.75 -12.12 -39.95
C ARG A 95 -22.85 -11.07 -39.90
N ASP A 96 -23.16 -10.48 -41.04
CA ASP A 96 -24.29 -9.59 -41.18
C ASP A 96 -25.58 -10.32 -40.79
N PHE A 97 -26.46 -9.56 -40.13
CA PHE A 97 -27.76 -9.95 -39.60
C PHE A 97 -28.62 -10.68 -40.65
N ASP A 98 -29.11 -11.88 -40.31
CA ASP A 98 -30.15 -12.59 -41.05
C ASP A 98 -31.54 -12.07 -40.62
N PRO A 99 -32.38 -11.49 -41.51
CA PRO A 99 -33.67 -10.91 -41.16
C PRO A 99 -34.78 -11.92 -40.82
N ILE A 100 -34.48 -13.22 -40.67
CA ILE A 100 -35.50 -14.26 -40.41
C ILE A 100 -35.52 -14.76 -38.95
N THR A 101 -34.62 -14.31 -38.08
CA THR A 101 -34.67 -14.64 -36.65
C THR A 101 -34.65 -13.37 -35.79
N ASP A 102 -35.73 -12.61 -35.86
CA ASP A 102 -36.04 -11.51 -34.93
C ASP A 102 -37.15 -11.96 -33.95
N PRO A 103 -36.86 -12.13 -32.64
CA PRO A 103 -37.89 -12.40 -31.64
C PRO A 103 -38.56 -11.14 -31.09
N LEU A 104 -38.23 -9.93 -31.57
CA LEU A 104 -38.74 -8.65 -31.08
C LEU A 104 -38.99 -7.66 -32.23
N GLY A 105 -39.97 -7.98 -33.08
CA GLY A 105 -40.42 -7.16 -34.20
C GLY A 105 -40.85 -5.75 -33.79
N ILE A 106 -39.92 -4.79 -33.91
CA ILE A 106 -40.22 -3.37 -33.78
C ILE A 106 -39.45 -2.62 -34.87
N CYS A 107 -40.09 -2.43 -36.03
CA CYS A 107 -40.03 -1.16 -36.75
C CYS A 107 -41.09 -1.03 -37.87
N HIS A 108 -42.02 -0.10 -37.64
CA HIS A 108 -42.67 0.83 -38.58
C HIS A 108 -44.10 0.57 -39.13
N THR A 109 -44.86 1.70 -39.10
CA THR A 109 -46.02 2.15 -39.90
C THR A 109 -47.44 1.95 -39.32
N GLY A 110 -48.19 3.07 -39.14
CA GLY A 110 -49.62 3.10 -38.71
C GLY A 110 -50.60 3.05 -39.89
N PRO A 111 -51.83 3.62 -39.84
CA PRO A 111 -52.82 3.77 -38.76
C PRO A 111 -54.15 2.99 -39.04
N SER A 112 -55.09 2.94 -38.07
CA SER A 112 -56.58 3.05 -38.21
C SER A 112 -57.45 2.05 -37.40
N ASN A 113 -58.50 2.64 -36.80
CA ASN A 113 -59.85 2.14 -36.46
C ASN A 113 -60.17 1.16 -35.29
N ALA A 114 -60.79 1.76 -34.26
CA ALA A 114 -62.16 1.55 -33.75
C ALA A 114 -62.68 0.14 -33.35
N GLY A 115 -63.14 0.01 -32.11
CA GLY A 115 -64.08 -1.04 -31.68
C GLY A 115 -64.30 -1.14 -30.16
N ASN A 116 -65.48 -0.74 -29.70
CA ASN A 116 -66.04 -0.88 -28.35
C ASN A 116 -65.99 -2.31 -27.76
N MET A 117 -65.92 -2.43 -26.42
CA MET A 117 -66.95 -3.07 -25.55
C MET A 117 -66.45 -3.19 -24.09
N THR A 118 -67.29 -2.75 -23.15
CA THR A 118 -67.22 -2.96 -21.69
C THR A 118 -68.04 -4.21 -21.29
N PRO A 119 -68.26 -4.53 -19.99
CA PRO A 119 -67.32 -4.85 -18.91
C PRO A 119 -67.64 -6.23 -18.25
N GLY A 120 -66.68 -6.82 -17.52
CA GLY A 120 -66.91 -8.06 -16.76
C GLY A 120 -66.21 -8.04 -15.41
N THR A 121 -66.97 -7.78 -14.35
CA THR A 121 -66.55 -7.83 -12.95
C THR A 121 -66.28 -9.27 -12.49
N ASN A 122 -65.08 -9.55 -11.96
CA ASN A 122 -64.89 -10.64 -11.00
C ASN A 122 -63.69 -10.35 -10.08
N LYS A 123 -64.00 -10.17 -8.79
CA LYS A 123 -63.03 -10.07 -7.68
C LYS A 123 -62.36 -11.45 -7.46
N ARG A 124 -61.04 -11.56 -7.64
CA ARG A 124 -60.18 -12.55 -6.94
C ARG A 124 -58.79 -11.96 -6.65
N ARG A 125 -58.21 -12.44 -5.54
CA ARG A 125 -57.08 -11.96 -4.70
C ARG A 125 -55.79 -11.57 -5.46
N PRO A 126 -54.92 -10.70 -4.89
CA PRO A 126 -53.65 -10.33 -5.51
C PRO A 126 -52.68 -11.52 -5.47
N SER A 127 -52.30 -12.00 -6.64
CA SER A 127 -51.19 -12.93 -6.86
C SER A 127 -49.89 -12.13 -6.93
N GLU A 128 -48.83 -12.81 -6.51
CA GLU A 128 -47.47 -12.34 -6.33
C GLU A 128 -46.88 -11.57 -7.52
N ASP A 129 -46.06 -10.59 -7.15
CA ASP A 129 -45.27 -9.68 -7.96
C ASP A 129 -44.31 -10.45 -8.87
N ASN A 130 -44.70 -10.64 -10.13
CA ASN A 130 -43.84 -11.18 -11.19
C ASN A 130 -43.25 -10.05 -12.04
N GLY A 131 -42.75 -8.99 -11.38
CA GLY A 131 -41.91 -7.99 -12.01
C GLY A 131 -40.58 -8.62 -12.48
N PRO A 132 -39.97 -8.13 -13.57
CA PRO A 132 -38.61 -8.53 -13.93
C PRO A 132 -37.69 -8.26 -12.74
N PRO A 133 -36.76 -9.18 -12.41
CA PRO A 133 -35.87 -8.98 -11.26
C PRO A 133 -35.17 -7.63 -11.43
N PRO A 134 -35.09 -6.81 -10.36
CA PRO A 134 -34.46 -5.50 -10.46
C PRO A 134 -33.06 -5.69 -11.07
N LYS A 135 -32.78 -4.98 -12.17
CA LYS A 135 -31.45 -5.01 -12.79
C LYS A 135 -30.44 -4.67 -11.70
N LYS A 136 -29.63 -5.65 -11.30
CA LYS A 136 -28.63 -5.50 -10.26
C LYS A 136 -27.63 -4.45 -10.74
N PHE A 137 -27.63 -3.29 -10.12
CA PHE A 137 -26.70 -2.22 -10.44
C PHE A 137 -25.30 -2.66 -10.00
N VAL A 138 -24.42 -2.94 -10.97
CA VAL A 138 -23.01 -3.27 -10.72
C VAL A 138 -22.21 -1.98 -10.87
N LEU A 139 -21.54 -1.57 -9.79
CA LEU A 139 -20.67 -0.40 -9.82
C LEU A 139 -19.42 -0.72 -10.66
N ALA A 140 -19.25 0.01 -11.77
CA ALA A 140 -18.06 -0.11 -12.59
C ALA A 140 -16.83 0.50 -11.87
N GLY A 141 -15.68 -0.14 -12.02
CA GLY A 141 -14.41 0.35 -11.47
C GLY A 141 -13.36 -0.75 -11.38
N PRO A 142 -12.14 -0.45 -10.89
CA PRO A 142 -11.08 -1.43 -10.68
C PRO A 142 -11.31 -2.28 -9.41
N TRP A 143 -12.53 -2.79 -9.21
CA TRP A 143 -12.97 -3.59 -8.07
C TRP A 143 -14.11 -4.53 -8.46
N ASP A 144 -14.29 -5.59 -7.68
CA ASP A 144 -15.47 -6.45 -7.73
C ASP A 144 -16.05 -6.62 -6.31
N ILE A 145 -16.93 -5.68 -5.95
CA ILE A 145 -17.59 -5.61 -4.65
C ILE A 145 -18.66 -6.71 -4.51
N GLU A 146 -19.06 -7.37 -5.60
CA GLU A 146 -20.17 -8.34 -5.61
C GLU A 146 -19.74 -9.74 -5.15
N VAL A 147 -18.44 -10.07 -5.24
CA VAL A 147 -17.88 -11.33 -4.76
C VAL A 147 -18.12 -11.51 -3.25
N PRO A 148 -18.86 -12.56 -2.83
CA PRO A 148 -19.06 -12.84 -1.41
C PRO A 148 -17.80 -13.46 -0.77
N THR A 149 -17.71 -13.32 0.54
CA THR A 149 -16.60 -13.91 1.30
C THR A 149 -16.74 -15.43 1.42
N ASN A 150 -15.62 -16.14 1.34
CA ASN A 150 -15.49 -17.54 1.78
C ASN A 150 -14.66 -17.67 3.07
N VAL A 151 -14.33 -16.55 3.74
CA VAL A 151 -13.54 -16.55 4.96
C VAL A 151 -14.43 -16.84 6.16
N VAL A 152 -14.08 -17.86 6.93
CA VAL A 152 -14.74 -18.25 8.18
C VAL A 152 -13.89 -17.83 9.37
N ILE A 153 -14.50 -17.17 10.35
CA ILE A 153 -13.87 -16.76 11.60
C ILE A 153 -14.63 -17.35 12.79
N TYR A 154 -13.99 -17.36 13.96
CA TYR A 154 -14.75 -17.43 15.20
C TYR A 154 -15.40 -16.07 15.44
N GLU A 155 -16.68 -16.09 15.83
CA GLU A 155 -17.42 -14.88 16.18
C GLU A 155 -16.66 -14.09 17.25
N ARG A 156 -16.51 -12.79 17.03
CA ARG A 156 -15.73 -11.89 17.88
C ARG A 156 -16.66 -10.95 18.62
N PRO A 157 -16.37 -10.63 19.91
CA PRO A 157 -17.09 -9.57 20.59
C PRO A 157 -16.88 -8.22 19.88
N PRO A 158 -17.86 -7.31 19.92
CA PRO A 158 -17.68 -5.94 19.44
C PRO A 158 -16.51 -5.24 20.16
N THR A 159 -15.78 -4.39 19.43
CA THR A 159 -14.69 -3.60 19.99
C THR A 159 -15.21 -2.51 20.93
N ILE A 160 -14.44 -2.22 21.97
CA ILE A 160 -14.65 -1.07 22.86
C ILE A 160 -13.92 0.19 22.36
N CYS A 161 -13.26 0.11 21.20
CA CYS A 161 -12.71 1.29 20.54
C CYS A 161 -13.85 2.27 20.23
N PRO A 162 -13.67 3.58 20.48
CA PRO A 162 -14.69 4.56 20.19
C PRO A 162 -14.85 4.75 18.67
N HIS A 163 -16.06 5.13 18.24
CA HIS A 163 -16.35 5.48 16.86
C HIS A 163 -15.50 6.68 16.39
N PRO A 164 -15.11 6.77 15.12
CA PRO A 164 -14.34 7.90 14.62
C PRO A 164 -15.20 9.17 14.59
N HIS A 165 -14.58 10.31 14.87
CA HIS A 165 -15.25 11.62 14.84
C HIS A 165 -14.36 12.67 14.17
N PRO A 166 -14.89 13.55 13.28
CA PRO A 166 -14.08 14.51 12.53
C PRO A 166 -13.18 15.41 13.38
N GLU A 167 -13.67 15.86 14.53
CA GLU A 167 -12.86 16.67 15.48
C GLU A 167 -11.64 15.90 16.02
N ILE A 168 -11.81 14.60 16.29
CA ILE A 168 -10.74 13.74 16.81
C ILE A 168 -9.73 13.42 15.71
N GLU A 169 -10.19 13.13 14.49
CA GLU A 169 -9.29 12.93 13.35
C GLU A 169 -8.51 14.20 12.98
N GLY A 170 -9.14 15.37 13.05
CA GLY A 170 -8.46 16.65 12.87
C GLY A 170 -7.34 16.85 13.90
N PHE A 171 -7.62 16.56 15.17
CA PHE A 171 -6.63 16.66 16.24
C PHE A 171 -5.50 15.63 16.10
N ARG A 172 -5.84 14.37 15.77
CA ARG A 172 -4.87 13.30 15.51
C ARG A 172 -3.94 13.66 14.36
N PHE A 173 -4.48 14.16 13.25
CA PHE A 173 -3.70 14.60 12.10
C PHE A 173 -2.67 15.68 12.49
N THR A 174 -3.10 16.68 13.27
CA THR A 174 -2.21 17.75 13.75
C THR A 174 -1.08 17.20 14.60
N LEU A 175 -1.37 16.30 15.53
CA LEU A 175 -0.36 15.69 16.39
C LEU A 175 0.58 14.76 15.62
N ALA A 176 0.07 13.97 14.67
CA ALA A 176 0.89 13.11 13.81
C ALA A 176 1.87 13.93 12.96
N ASN A 177 1.43 15.05 12.36
CA ASN A 177 2.31 15.95 11.61
C ASN A 177 3.34 16.64 12.51
N LYS A 178 2.94 17.08 13.71
CA LYS A 178 3.87 17.63 14.69
C LYS A 178 4.94 16.62 15.09
N LEU A 179 4.57 15.35 15.27
CA LEU A 179 5.51 14.28 15.58
C LEU A 179 6.49 14.04 14.42
N ARG A 180 6.00 14.05 13.18
CA ARG A 180 6.83 13.93 11.97
C ARG A 180 7.82 15.10 11.83
N GLN A 181 7.38 16.33 12.11
CA GLN A 181 8.26 17.52 12.13
C GLN A 181 9.34 17.38 13.20
N CYS A 182 8.96 16.95 14.42
CA CYS A 182 9.93 16.72 15.50
C CYS A 182 10.96 15.64 15.11
N TYR A 183 10.56 14.59 14.40
CA TYR A 183 11.48 13.57 13.90
C TYR A 183 12.51 14.13 12.91
N GLN A 184 12.06 14.93 11.94
CA GLN A 184 12.94 15.63 11.00
C GLN A 184 13.92 16.56 11.74
N GLU A 185 13.43 17.36 12.68
CA GLU A 185 14.25 18.27 13.49
C GLU A 185 15.29 17.52 14.34
N LEU A 186 14.93 16.39 14.95
CA LEU A 186 15.85 15.59 15.75
C LEU A 186 16.96 14.96 14.90
N CYS A 187 16.64 14.44 13.71
CA CYS A 187 17.66 13.92 12.78
C CYS A 187 18.63 15.04 12.37
N HIS A 188 18.10 16.22 12.04
CA HIS A 188 18.90 17.34 11.59
C HIS A 188 19.78 17.92 12.72
N THR A 189 19.18 18.20 13.87
CA THR A 189 19.88 18.87 14.98
C THR A 189 20.87 17.96 15.70
N ARG A 190 20.58 16.66 15.81
CA ARG A 190 21.47 15.72 16.49
C ARG A 190 22.51 15.14 15.55
N GLU A 191 22.10 14.65 14.37
CA GLU A 191 22.98 13.89 13.47
C GLU A 191 23.39 14.64 12.20
N GLY A 192 22.83 15.83 11.94
CA GLY A 192 23.18 16.62 10.77
C GLY A 192 22.69 16.02 9.44
N ILE A 193 21.68 15.15 9.50
CA ILE A 193 21.07 14.50 8.35
C ILE A 193 19.57 14.82 8.28
N ASP A 194 18.99 14.75 7.10
CA ASP A 194 17.53 14.73 6.97
C ASP A 194 16.98 13.39 7.51
N ALA A 195 15.72 13.39 7.96
CA ALA A 195 15.07 12.12 8.27
C ALA A 195 15.08 11.22 7.02
N PRO A 196 15.49 9.94 7.14
CA PRO A 196 15.45 9.02 6.02
C PRO A 196 14.05 8.97 5.39
N LYS A 197 13.99 8.96 4.06
CA LYS A 197 12.75 9.10 3.32
C LYS A 197 11.77 7.98 3.68
N ASP A 198 10.56 8.33 4.10
CA ASP A 198 9.47 7.42 4.51
C ASP A 198 9.77 6.54 5.74
N SER A 199 10.89 6.73 6.44
CA SER A 199 11.23 5.94 7.63
C SER A 199 10.22 6.11 8.76
N PHE A 200 9.58 7.28 8.86
CA PHE A 200 8.52 7.52 9.82
C PHE A 200 7.28 6.64 9.56
N ASN A 201 6.94 6.39 8.29
CA ASN A 201 5.80 5.53 7.93
C ASN A 201 6.12 4.06 8.24
N ARG A 202 7.35 3.63 7.92
CA ARG A 202 7.83 2.29 8.30
C ARG A 202 7.91 2.11 9.80
N TRP A 203 8.32 3.15 10.53
CA TRP A 203 8.27 3.17 11.98
C TRP A 203 6.83 3.00 12.50
N LEU A 204 5.84 3.72 11.98
CA LEU A 204 4.44 3.51 12.38
C LEU A 204 3.99 2.06 12.18
N MET A 205 4.28 1.47 11.01
CA MET A 205 3.95 0.06 10.71
C MET A 205 4.62 -0.90 11.69
N GLU A 206 5.94 -0.79 11.84
CA GLU A 206 6.73 -1.67 12.70
C GLU A 206 6.31 -1.54 14.18
N ARG A 207 6.05 -0.32 14.64
CA ARG A 207 5.56 -0.09 16.00
C ARG A 207 4.16 -0.66 16.21
N LYS A 208 3.25 -0.55 15.22
CA LYS A 208 1.88 -1.11 15.35
C LYS A 208 1.85 -2.62 15.47
N VAL A 209 2.82 -3.34 14.91
CA VAL A 209 3.00 -4.78 15.17
C VAL A 209 3.31 -5.04 16.66
N ASN A 210 4.05 -4.14 17.30
CA ASN A 210 4.51 -4.29 18.68
C ASN A 210 3.62 -3.56 19.72
N ASP A 211 2.62 -2.78 19.29
CA ASP A 211 1.78 -1.91 20.12
C ASP A 211 0.66 -2.70 20.82
N GLN A 212 1.04 -3.54 21.77
CA GLN A 212 0.11 -4.41 22.49
C GLN A 212 -0.71 -3.58 23.47
N GLY A 213 -2.01 -3.39 23.23
CA GLY A 213 -2.86 -2.58 24.12
C GLY A 213 -2.66 -1.06 23.96
N GLY A 214 -2.19 -0.62 22.79
CA GLY A 214 -2.10 0.79 22.45
C GLY A 214 -3.45 1.53 22.55
N SER A 215 -3.39 2.82 22.91
CA SER A 215 -4.56 3.65 23.17
C SER A 215 -5.11 4.41 21.96
N ASP A 216 -4.37 4.44 20.85
CA ASP A 216 -4.73 5.15 19.62
C ASP A 216 -4.58 4.23 18.40
N PRO A 217 -5.47 4.29 17.39
CA PRO A 217 -5.39 3.45 16.20
C PRO A 217 -4.21 3.78 15.28
N LEU A 218 -3.66 5.01 15.32
CA LEU A 218 -2.56 5.45 14.45
C LEU A 218 -1.23 5.51 15.19
N LEU A 219 -1.20 6.21 16.32
CA LEU A 219 0.04 6.48 17.05
C LEU A 219 0.37 5.33 18.01
N PRO A 220 1.60 4.80 17.99
CA PRO A 220 2.03 3.78 18.95
C PRO A 220 2.18 4.35 20.35
N SER A 221 1.89 3.55 21.38
CA SER A 221 1.88 4.02 22.77
C SER A 221 2.26 2.96 23.81
N HIS A 222 2.23 1.67 23.47
CA HIS A 222 2.59 0.58 24.36
C HIS A 222 3.40 -0.49 23.62
N CYS A 223 4.63 -0.13 23.24
CA CYS A 223 5.54 -1.01 22.51
C CYS A 223 6.69 -1.49 23.40
N PHE A 224 7.07 -2.77 23.22
CA PHE A 224 8.31 -3.32 23.77
C PHE A 224 9.07 -4.10 22.68
N PRO A 225 10.37 -3.83 22.44
CA PRO A 225 11.17 -2.75 23.05
C PRO A 225 10.73 -1.35 22.56
N GLU A 226 11.00 -0.30 23.35
CA GLU A 226 10.63 1.08 22.98
C GLU A 226 11.40 1.62 21.77
N ILE A 227 12.67 1.23 21.65
CA ILE A 227 13.52 1.59 20.50
C ILE A 227 13.07 0.78 19.28
N SER A 228 12.75 1.48 18.20
CA SER A 228 12.43 0.85 16.93
C SER A 228 13.69 0.45 16.19
N HIS A 229 13.78 -0.84 15.86
CA HIS A 229 14.87 -1.35 15.04
C HIS A 229 14.84 -0.74 13.63
N SER A 230 13.67 -0.64 13.00
CA SER A 230 13.51 -0.02 11.67
C SER A 230 14.00 1.42 11.67
N MET A 231 13.52 2.26 12.60
CA MET A 231 13.95 3.66 12.66
C MET A 231 15.44 3.80 12.96
N TYR A 232 15.96 3.00 13.89
CA TYR A 232 17.38 3.02 14.26
C TYR A 232 18.28 2.69 13.07
N GLU A 233 18.02 1.57 12.37
CA GLU A 233 18.82 1.13 11.22
C GLU A 233 18.78 2.15 10.09
N GLU A 234 17.62 2.72 9.80
CA GLU A 234 17.48 3.70 8.72
C GLU A 234 18.25 4.99 9.01
N ILE A 235 18.22 5.48 10.25
CA ILE A 235 19.04 6.64 10.66
C ILE A 235 20.53 6.29 10.58
N MET A 236 20.93 5.12 11.09
CA MET A 236 22.32 4.65 11.06
C MET A 236 22.87 4.50 9.64
N ASN A 237 22.02 4.11 8.68
CA ASN A 237 22.42 3.97 7.27
C ASN A 237 22.74 5.29 6.58
N ASP A 238 22.14 6.39 7.03
CA ASP A 238 22.37 7.73 6.49
C ASP A 238 23.47 8.50 7.27
N ILE A 239 24.09 7.87 8.28
CA ILE A 239 25.25 8.40 9.02
C ILE A 239 26.56 7.96 8.36
N PRO A 240 27.55 8.87 8.18
CA PRO A 240 27.56 10.28 8.56
C PRO A 240 26.92 11.21 7.52
N ILE A 241 26.70 10.72 6.30
CA ILE A 241 25.92 11.37 5.26
C ILE A 241 25.15 10.32 4.47
N LYS A 242 23.96 10.69 3.98
CA LYS A 242 23.19 9.88 3.06
C LYS A 242 23.96 9.63 1.76
N LEU A 243 24.15 8.36 1.43
CA LEU A 243 24.75 7.95 0.17
C LEU A 243 23.69 7.83 -0.92
N THR A 244 24.02 8.32 -2.11
CA THR A 244 23.19 8.23 -3.31
C THR A 244 23.93 7.48 -4.39
N HIS A 245 23.22 6.97 -5.40
CA HIS A 245 23.85 6.40 -6.59
C HIS A 245 24.31 7.54 -7.51
N PRO A 246 25.62 7.83 -7.63
CA PRO A 246 26.07 8.93 -8.46
C PRO A 246 25.82 8.62 -9.94
N LYS A 247 25.43 9.62 -10.73
CA LYS A 247 25.19 9.42 -12.18
C LYS A 247 26.49 9.50 -12.99
N PHE A 248 27.47 10.27 -12.50
CA PHE A 248 28.70 10.56 -13.22
C PHE A 248 29.92 10.32 -12.33
N THR A 249 31.07 10.01 -12.94
CA THR A 249 32.36 9.82 -12.25
C THR A 249 32.74 11.01 -11.37
N GLY A 250 32.46 12.24 -11.83
CA GLY A 250 32.70 13.45 -11.04
C GLY A 250 31.87 13.51 -9.74
N ASP A 251 30.63 13.01 -9.77
CA ASP A 251 29.76 12.95 -8.60
C ASP A 251 30.20 11.84 -7.64
N ALA A 252 30.68 10.71 -8.16
CA ALA A 252 31.27 9.64 -7.36
C ALA A 252 32.49 10.13 -6.57
N ARG A 253 33.39 10.88 -7.25
CA ARG A 253 34.53 11.53 -6.60
C ARG A 253 34.11 12.50 -5.50
N LYS A 254 33.12 13.36 -5.77
CA LYS A 254 32.58 14.32 -4.79
C LYS A 254 31.96 13.59 -3.59
N GLN A 255 31.19 12.52 -3.82
CA GLN A 255 30.56 11.75 -2.75
C GLN A 255 31.60 11.08 -1.84
N LEU A 256 32.65 10.47 -2.42
CA LEU A 256 33.77 9.92 -1.66
C LEU A 256 34.43 10.99 -0.77
N SER A 257 34.74 12.16 -1.34
CA SER A 257 35.34 13.28 -0.60
C SER A 257 34.44 13.75 0.54
N ARG A 258 33.14 13.94 0.29
CA ARG A 258 32.16 14.38 1.30
C ARG A 258 32.00 13.36 2.43
N TYR A 259 32.01 12.07 2.11
CA TYR A 259 31.93 11.01 3.11
C TYR A 259 33.16 11.02 4.02
N ALA A 260 34.37 11.08 3.45
CA ALA A 260 35.61 11.16 4.21
C ALA A 260 35.65 12.39 5.14
N GLU A 261 35.21 13.54 4.62
CA GLU A 261 35.12 14.79 5.39
C GLU A 261 34.11 14.68 6.54
N ALA A 262 32.91 14.17 6.27
CA ALA A 262 31.87 14.02 7.28
C ALA A 262 32.27 13.02 8.37
N ALA A 263 32.87 11.88 8.00
CA ALA A 263 33.39 10.89 8.94
C ALA A 263 34.46 11.49 9.87
N LYS A 264 35.43 12.23 9.30
CA LYS A 264 36.48 12.93 10.05
C LYS A 264 35.89 13.99 10.99
N LYS A 265 34.97 14.83 10.50
CA LYS A 265 34.31 15.87 11.31
C LYS A 265 33.50 15.27 12.46
N MET A 266 32.79 14.18 12.21
CA MET A 266 31.96 13.51 13.22
C MET A 266 32.81 12.92 14.35
N ILE A 267 33.88 12.18 14.01
CA ILE A 267 34.73 11.55 15.03
C ILE A 267 35.54 12.57 15.85
N GLU A 268 35.83 13.74 15.28
CA GLU A 268 36.55 14.81 15.95
C GLU A 268 35.66 15.60 16.92
N SER A 269 34.41 15.86 16.53
CA SER A 269 33.45 16.67 17.29
C SER A 269 32.72 15.91 18.40
N ARG A 270 32.71 14.58 18.36
CA ARG A 270 32.01 13.73 19.33
C ARG A 270 32.95 13.06 20.33
N ASN A 271 32.37 12.60 21.43
CA ASN A 271 33.07 11.75 22.38
C ASN A 271 33.23 10.34 21.78
N ALA A 272 34.44 10.02 21.36
CA ALA A 272 34.80 8.76 20.73
C ALA A 272 36.07 8.20 21.37
N SER A 273 36.21 6.89 21.41
CA SER A 273 37.40 6.25 21.95
C SER A 273 38.67 6.69 21.18
N PRO A 274 39.84 6.73 21.84
CA PRO A 274 41.09 7.08 21.17
C PRO A 274 41.38 6.20 19.95
N GLU A 275 41.03 4.93 20.02
CA GLU A 275 41.19 3.96 18.93
C GLU A 275 40.27 4.31 17.75
N SER A 276 38.96 4.48 18.00
CA SER A 276 38.00 4.89 16.97
C SER A 276 38.40 6.20 16.30
N ARG A 277 38.89 7.18 17.08
CA ARG A 277 39.40 8.45 16.56
C ARG A 277 40.61 8.26 15.65
N LYS A 278 41.56 7.40 16.02
CA LYS A 278 42.75 7.10 15.22
C LYS A 278 42.39 6.41 13.91
N VAL A 279 41.56 5.35 13.96
CA VAL A 279 41.17 4.57 12.79
C VAL A 279 40.44 5.43 11.76
N VAL A 280 39.41 6.18 12.19
CA VAL A 280 38.61 7.01 11.26
C VAL A 280 39.46 8.13 10.65
N LYS A 281 40.27 8.83 11.46
CA LYS A 281 41.12 9.92 10.96
C LYS A 281 42.16 9.43 9.96
N TRP A 282 42.78 8.28 10.23
CA TRP A 282 43.78 7.71 9.33
C TRP A 282 43.15 7.32 7.98
N ASN A 283 42.02 6.59 7.99
CA ASN A 283 41.34 6.17 6.76
C ASN A 283 40.82 7.36 5.94
N ALA A 284 40.31 8.40 6.60
CA ALA A 284 39.88 9.63 5.93
C ALA A 284 41.07 10.37 5.28
N GLU A 285 42.19 10.51 5.99
CA GLU A 285 43.38 11.16 5.45
C GLU A 285 44.02 10.36 4.30
N ASP A 286 44.08 9.03 4.43
CA ASP A 286 44.54 8.14 3.34
C ASP A 286 43.64 8.26 2.10
N THR A 287 42.33 8.41 2.29
CA THR A 287 41.40 8.69 1.19
C THR A 287 41.67 10.05 0.54
N PHE A 288 41.94 11.11 1.31
CA PHE A 288 42.30 12.42 0.76
C PHE A 288 43.65 12.41 0.04
N GLN A 289 44.63 11.64 0.52
CA GLN A 289 45.91 11.46 -0.17
C GLN A 289 45.71 10.71 -1.49
N TRP A 290 44.93 9.64 -1.49
CA TRP A 290 44.58 8.90 -2.70
C TRP A 290 43.85 9.79 -3.72
N LEU A 291 42.89 10.61 -3.28
CA LEU A 291 42.17 11.56 -4.14
C LEU A 291 43.07 12.64 -4.76
N ARG A 292 44.18 13.00 -4.11
CA ARG A 292 45.17 13.97 -4.61
C ARG A 292 46.17 13.36 -5.58
N ARG A 293 46.60 12.11 -5.33
CA ARG A 293 47.62 11.42 -6.13
C ARG A 293 47.05 10.75 -7.37
N THR A 294 45.80 10.29 -7.30
CA THR A 294 45.20 9.49 -8.38
C THR A 294 44.64 10.40 -9.47
N VAL A 295 45.20 10.27 -10.68
CA VAL A 295 44.75 10.95 -11.90
C VAL A 295 44.06 9.93 -12.80
N GLY A 296 42.89 10.26 -13.33
CA GLY A 296 42.19 9.37 -14.27
C GLY A 296 41.44 8.19 -13.64
N ALA A 297 41.18 8.18 -12.33
CA ALA A 297 40.34 7.17 -11.69
C ALA A 297 38.94 7.09 -12.31
N THR A 298 38.45 5.87 -12.49
CA THR A 298 37.15 5.55 -13.06
C THR A 298 36.02 5.71 -12.05
N TYR A 299 34.78 5.56 -12.51
CA TYR A 299 33.61 5.54 -11.63
C TYR A 299 33.72 4.43 -10.56
N ASP A 300 34.09 3.23 -10.99
CA ASP A 300 34.18 2.05 -10.13
C ASP A 300 35.30 2.20 -9.09
N ASP A 301 36.45 2.77 -9.46
CA ASP A 301 37.53 3.06 -8.50
C ASP A 301 37.04 3.94 -7.33
N PHE A 302 36.20 4.95 -7.60
CA PHE A 302 35.63 5.79 -6.54
C PHE A 302 34.59 5.05 -5.69
N GLN A 303 33.77 4.17 -6.29
CA GLN A 303 32.79 3.37 -5.56
C GLN A 303 33.49 2.34 -4.65
N ASP A 304 34.50 1.65 -5.17
CA ASP A 304 35.29 0.67 -4.41
C ASP A 304 36.03 1.33 -3.25
N ARG A 305 36.61 2.51 -3.49
CA ARG A 305 37.27 3.30 -2.45
C ARG A 305 36.28 3.77 -1.37
N LEU A 306 35.07 4.18 -1.77
CA LEU A 306 34.01 4.56 -0.83
C LEU A 306 33.54 3.36 -0.01
N ALA A 307 33.33 2.21 -0.64
CA ALA A 307 32.93 0.97 0.03
C ALA A 307 33.99 0.52 1.05
N HIS A 308 35.27 0.61 0.68
CA HIS A 308 36.38 0.35 1.59
C HIS A 308 36.39 1.32 2.77
N LEU A 309 36.34 2.62 2.51
CA LEU A 309 36.32 3.64 3.57
C LEU A 309 35.12 3.46 4.52
N ARG A 310 33.93 3.17 3.97
CA ARG A 310 32.73 2.89 4.77
C ARG A 310 32.93 1.66 5.64
N ARG A 311 33.46 0.55 5.08
CA ARG A 311 33.72 -0.68 5.85
C ARG A 311 34.66 -0.45 7.03
N GLN A 312 35.69 0.38 6.85
CA GLN A 312 36.66 0.69 7.91
C GLN A 312 36.09 1.66 8.95
N CYS A 313 35.33 2.68 8.53
CA CYS A 313 34.85 3.74 9.43
C CYS A 313 33.52 3.43 10.11
N GLN A 314 32.59 2.71 9.47
CA GLN A 314 31.20 2.60 9.93
C GLN A 314 31.07 2.02 11.35
N PRO A 315 31.79 0.96 11.76
CA PRO A 315 31.65 0.42 13.12
C PRO A 315 32.00 1.47 14.19
N HIS A 316 33.04 2.25 13.95
CA HIS A 316 33.51 3.31 14.86
C HIS A 316 32.55 4.51 14.89
N LEU A 317 32.00 4.89 13.73
CA LEU A 317 30.99 5.95 13.65
C LEU A 317 29.69 5.52 14.33
N ALA A 318 29.21 4.31 14.05
CA ALA A 318 27.99 3.75 14.63
C ALA A 318 28.08 3.66 16.16
N GLU A 319 29.20 3.19 16.70
CA GLU A 319 29.45 3.18 18.15
C GLU A 319 29.38 4.59 18.74
N THR A 320 30.04 5.57 18.09
CA THR A 320 30.12 6.95 18.55
C THR A 320 28.75 7.64 18.62
N VAL A 321 27.84 7.29 17.70
CA VAL A 321 26.52 7.95 17.58
C VAL A 321 25.37 7.13 18.16
N LYS A 322 25.61 5.89 18.58
CA LYS A 322 24.60 4.94 19.07
C LYS A 322 23.62 5.56 20.06
N ALA A 323 24.14 6.10 21.17
CA ALA A 323 23.30 6.69 22.21
C ALA A 323 22.46 7.89 21.72
N SER A 324 22.97 8.65 20.76
CA SER A 324 22.24 9.78 20.17
C SER A 324 21.06 9.29 19.32
N VAL A 325 21.30 8.30 18.46
CA VAL A 325 20.28 7.71 17.58
C VAL A 325 19.22 6.95 18.39
N GLU A 326 19.62 6.17 19.39
CA GLU A 326 18.68 5.57 20.35
C GLU A 326 17.85 6.65 21.05
N GLY A 327 18.47 7.77 21.42
CA GLY A 327 17.79 8.93 22.00
C GLY A 327 16.78 9.60 21.06
N ILE A 328 17.00 9.59 19.74
CA ILE A 328 16.00 10.04 18.74
C ILE A 328 14.80 9.09 18.75
N CYS A 329 15.06 7.78 18.66
CA CYS A 329 14.04 6.74 18.63
C CYS A 329 13.14 6.79 19.89
N LEU A 330 13.76 6.85 21.07
CA LEU A 330 13.06 6.97 22.35
C LEU A 330 12.23 8.25 22.42
N LYS A 331 12.80 9.39 22.02
CA LYS A 331 12.08 10.67 22.09
C LYS A 331 10.83 10.67 21.22
N ILE A 332 10.91 10.11 20.00
CA ILE A 332 9.75 9.99 19.10
C ILE A 332 8.70 9.03 19.67
N TYR A 333 9.12 7.88 20.20
CA TYR A 333 8.19 6.96 20.84
C TYR A 333 7.47 7.58 22.06
N HIS A 334 8.19 8.25 22.97
CA HIS A 334 7.56 8.87 24.16
C HIS A 334 6.63 10.02 23.79
N LEU A 335 6.98 10.84 22.79
CA LEU A 335 6.08 11.87 22.26
C LEU A 335 4.84 11.26 21.62
N SER A 336 4.99 10.16 20.88
CA SER A 336 3.86 9.40 20.33
C SER A 336 2.91 8.90 21.40
N ALA A 337 3.44 8.28 22.46
CA ALA A 337 2.64 7.80 23.58
C ALA A 337 1.92 8.95 24.31
N GLU A 338 2.58 10.09 24.49
CA GLU A 338 1.96 11.31 25.05
C GLU A 338 0.81 11.81 24.15
N TYR A 339 1.01 11.83 22.83
CA TYR A 339 0.01 12.30 21.88
C TYR A 339 -1.18 11.34 21.79
N ALA A 340 -0.94 10.04 21.77
CA ALA A 340 -1.98 9.01 21.84
C ALA A 340 -2.86 9.20 23.08
N ARG A 341 -2.26 9.44 24.25
CA ARG A 341 -2.99 9.73 25.49
C ARG A 341 -3.84 11.00 25.37
N LYS A 342 -3.30 12.10 24.83
CA LYS A 342 -4.05 13.35 24.62
C LYS A 342 -5.24 13.16 23.68
N ILE A 343 -5.07 12.36 22.63
CA ILE A 343 -6.15 12.04 21.69
C ILE A 343 -7.23 11.22 22.40
N ARG A 344 -6.84 10.21 23.19
CA ARG A 344 -7.77 9.41 23.97
C ARG A 344 -8.56 10.26 24.96
N GLU A 345 -7.89 11.12 25.72
CA GLU A 345 -8.53 12.04 26.67
C GLU A 345 -9.54 12.97 25.99
N LYS A 346 -9.17 13.57 24.85
CA LYS A 346 -10.08 14.42 24.07
C LYS A 346 -11.29 13.62 23.56
N HIS A 347 -11.08 12.38 23.13
CA HIS A 347 -12.16 11.51 22.66
C HIS A 347 -13.11 11.12 23.80
N SER A 348 -12.58 10.76 24.97
CA SER A 348 -13.37 10.48 26.17
C SER A 348 -14.22 11.68 26.60
N CYS A 349 -13.68 12.91 26.53
CA CYS A 349 -14.48 14.12 26.77
C CYS A 349 -15.64 14.25 25.78
N LEU A 350 -15.38 14.05 24.49
CA LEU A 350 -16.41 14.13 23.44
C LEU A 350 -17.53 13.10 23.67
N LEU A 351 -17.19 11.87 24.06
CA LEU A 351 -18.18 10.83 24.36
C LEU A 351 -19.03 11.23 25.57
N LYS A 352 -18.40 11.75 26.63
CA LYS A 352 -19.11 12.23 27.83
C LYS A 352 -20.07 13.38 27.51
N GLU A 353 -19.67 14.32 26.66
CA GLU A 353 -20.51 15.43 26.20
C GLU A 353 -21.73 14.95 25.38
N ASN A 354 -21.58 13.82 24.68
CA ASN A 354 -22.66 13.17 23.95
C ASN A 354 -23.49 12.18 24.82
N GLY A 355 -23.22 12.10 26.13
CA GLY A 355 -23.92 11.18 27.03
C GLY A 355 -23.60 9.71 26.80
N ILE A 356 -22.47 9.39 26.16
CA ILE A 356 -22.03 8.03 25.86
C ILE A 356 -21.08 7.56 26.96
N GLN A 357 -21.45 6.47 27.64
CA GLN A 357 -20.62 5.84 28.66
C GLN A 357 -19.62 4.86 28.04
N GLU A 358 -18.33 5.05 28.33
CA GLU A 358 -17.28 4.14 27.88
C GLU A 358 -17.27 2.83 28.69
N LEU A 359 -16.96 1.73 28.01
CA LEU A 359 -16.74 0.42 28.62
C LEU A 359 -15.26 0.30 29.02
N GLN A 360 -15.01 -0.09 30.28
CA GLN A 360 -13.64 -0.20 30.80
C GLN A 360 -12.97 -1.55 30.49
N ALA A 361 -13.76 -2.59 30.21
CA ALA A 361 -13.24 -3.93 29.94
C ALA A 361 -13.77 -4.43 28.58
N PRO A 362 -12.94 -5.19 27.83
CA PRO A 362 -13.40 -5.87 26.63
C PRO A 362 -14.59 -6.80 26.95
N LEU A 363 -15.54 -6.87 26.02
CA LEU A 363 -16.67 -7.78 26.15
C LEU A 363 -16.20 -9.23 26.04
N GLN A 364 -16.75 -10.10 26.91
CA GLN A 364 -16.45 -11.53 26.88
C GLN A 364 -17.20 -12.22 25.72
N GLN A 365 -16.52 -13.15 25.07
CA GLN A 365 -17.13 -13.97 24.04
C GLN A 365 -18.08 -15.00 24.68
N ALA A 366 -19.36 -14.92 24.33
CA ALA A 366 -20.38 -15.81 24.89
C ALA A 366 -20.24 -17.28 24.44
N ALA A 367 -19.87 -17.52 23.18
CA ALA A 367 -19.69 -18.87 22.62
C ALA A 367 -18.68 -18.89 21.44
N LEU A 368 -17.97 -20.01 21.30
CA LEU A 368 -17.10 -20.28 20.14
C LEU A 368 -17.94 -20.76 18.95
N ARG A 369 -18.45 -19.82 18.15
CA ARG A 369 -19.22 -20.11 16.94
C ARG A 369 -18.43 -19.75 15.69
N LYS A 370 -18.39 -20.64 14.70
CA LYS A 370 -17.84 -20.34 13.37
C LYS A 370 -18.87 -19.60 12.53
N VAL A 371 -18.48 -18.49 11.92
CA VAL A 371 -19.34 -17.61 11.10
C VAL A 371 -18.55 -17.09 9.90
N TRP A 372 -19.24 -16.69 8.83
CA TRP A 372 -18.60 -15.92 7.76
C TRP A 372 -18.03 -14.61 8.31
N CYS A 373 -16.89 -14.16 7.79
CA CYS A 373 -16.27 -12.93 8.29
C CYS A 373 -17.17 -11.71 8.04
N TYR A 374 -17.23 -10.85 9.04
CA TYR A 374 -17.99 -9.61 9.02
C TYR A 374 -17.11 -8.45 9.47
N PRO A 375 -17.44 -7.20 9.08
CA PRO A 375 -16.68 -6.03 9.51
C PRO A 375 -16.64 -5.89 11.03
N VAL A 376 -15.64 -5.17 11.58
CA VAL A 376 -15.56 -4.98 13.03
C VAL A 376 -16.78 -4.21 13.52
N GLN A 377 -17.38 -4.70 14.61
CA GLN A 377 -18.55 -4.10 15.25
C GLN A 377 -18.14 -3.32 16.49
N PHE A 378 -18.92 -2.33 16.90
CA PHE A 378 -18.65 -1.46 18.03
C PHE A 378 -19.62 -1.72 19.17
N ALA A 379 -19.11 -1.70 20.40
CA ALA A 379 -19.88 -2.01 21.61
C ALA A 379 -20.71 -0.82 22.13
N VAL A 380 -20.27 0.40 21.84
CA VAL A 380 -20.92 1.65 22.26
C VAL A 380 -21.60 2.29 21.04
N PRO A 381 -22.60 3.18 21.21
CA PRO A 381 -23.17 3.91 20.08
C PRO A 381 -22.22 4.98 19.54
N ALA A 382 -22.42 5.38 18.28
CA ALA A 382 -21.71 6.50 17.67
C ALA A 382 -22.16 7.85 18.25
N PRO A 383 -21.25 8.83 18.46
CA PRO A 383 -21.64 10.19 18.80
C PRO A 383 -22.42 10.84 17.65
N ARG A 384 -23.14 11.93 17.96
CA ARG A 384 -23.91 12.64 16.95
C ARG A 384 -22.96 13.17 15.85
N PRO A 385 -23.24 12.92 14.56
CA PRO A 385 -22.35 13.38 13.51
C PRO A 385 -22.38 14.91 13.40
N PRO A 386 -21.23 15.56 13.20
CA PRO A 386 -21.21 16.97 12.83
C PRO A 386 -21.62 17.12 11.36
N LEU A 387 -22.03 18.33 10.97
CA LEU A 387 -22.28 18.66 9.57
C LEU A 387 -20.95 18.71 8.80
N VAL A 388 -20.84 17.88 7.76
CA VAL A 388 -19.77 17.93 6.77
C VAL A 388 -20.36 18.45 5.47
N GLU A 389 -19.82 19.57 5.00
CA GLU A 389 -20.23 20.14 3.71
C GLU A 389 -19.63 19.30 2.59
N HIS A 390 -20.40 19.08 1.51
CA HIS A 390 -19.91 18.40 0.33
C HIS A 390 -20.17 19.24 -0.92
N PHE A 391 -19.20 19.27 -1.82
CA PHE A 391 -19.28 19.97 -3.10
C PHE A 391 -18.78 19.04 -4.20
N LEU A 392 -19.42 19.09 -5.36
CA LEU A 392 -18.95 18.43 -6.56
C LEU A 392 -18.21 19.46 -7.42
N ASP A 393 -16.96 19.16 -7.78
CA ASP A 393 -16.17 19.92 -8.73
C ASP A 393 -15.64 18.98 -9.80
N ARG A 394 -16.27 19.01 -10.98
CA ARG A 394 -15.99 18.09 -12.10
C ARG A 394 -16.07 16.62 -11.64
N ASP A 395 -14.97 15.89 -11.75
CA ASP A 395 -14.85 14.47 -11.35
C ASP A 395 -14.37 14.29 -9.91
N GLN A 396 -14.38 15.35 -9.10
CA GLN A 396 -13.95 15.34 -7.71
C GLN A 396 -15.09 15.71 -6.76
N THR A 397 -15.08 15.09 -5.60
CA THR A 397 -15.89 15.44 -4.43
C THR A 397 -15.00 16.07 -3.39
N LEU A 398 -15.39 17.26 -2.93
CA LEU A 398 -14.75 17.98 -1.84
C LEU A 398 -15.60 17.83 -0.59
N LEU A 399 -15.00 17.36 0.50
CA LEU A 399 -15.63 17.25 1.81
C LEU A 399 -14.98 18.24 2.77
N ARG A 400 -15.76 19.15 3.36
CA ARG A 400 -15.24 20.21 4.22
C ARG A 400 -15.83 20.13 5.63
N TYR A 401 -14.93 20.23 6.61
CA TYR A 401 -15.27 20.30 8.02
C TYR A 401 -14.35 21.32 8.71
N LEU A 402 -14.91 22.34 9.38
CA LEU A 402 -14.17 23.40 10.07
C LEU A 402 -13.05 24.04 9.22
N GLY A 403 -13.31 24.28 7.93
CA GLY A 403 -12.35 24.87 6.99
C GLY A 403 -11.36 23.87 6.38
N GLU A 404 -11.22 22.67 6.93
CA GLU A 404 -10.37 21.61 6.41
C GLU A 404 -11.07 20.85 5.29
N THR A 405 -10.45 20.83 4.11
CA THR A 405 -11.02 20.20 2.91
C THR A 405 -10.29 18.88 2.60
N GLN A 406 -11.05 17.83 2.33
CA GLN A 406 -10.57 16.55 1.80
C GLN A 406 -11.11 16.39 0.37
N VAL A 407 -10.30 15.79 -0.51
CA VAL A 407 -10.63 15.65 -1.93
C VAL A 407 -10.61 14.18 -2.30
N LEU A 408 -11.63 13.72 -3.01
CA LEU A 408 -11.77 12.36 -3.49
C LEU A 408 -12.33 12.35 -4.91
N ASN A 409 -11.94 11.39 -5.75
CA ASN A 409 -12.60 11.22 -7.05
C ASN A 409 -14.07 10.77 -6.85
N ALA A 410 -15.00 11.30 -7.63
CA ALA A 410 -16.43 10.99 -7.51
C ALA A 410 -16.75 9.48 -7.63
N VAL A 411 -16.02 8.75 -8.47
CA VAL A 411 -16.16 7.28 -8.63
C VAL A 411 -15.75 6.54 -7.35
N TYR A 412 -14.74 7.03 -6.64
CA TYR A 412 -14.32 6.45 -5.36
C TYR A 412 -15.30 6.81 -4.24
N LEU A 413 -15.98 7.96 -4.29
CA LEU A 413 -17.09 8.22 -3.35
C LEU A 413 -18.23 7.21 -3.56
N GLN A 414 -18.59 6.93 -4.82
CA GLN A 414 -19.58 5.90 -5.15
C GLN A 414 -19.14 4.51 -4.67
N LYS A 415 -17.85 4.17 -4.82
CA LYS A 415 -17.27 2.95 -4.24
C LYS A 415 -17.50 2.89 -2.73
N LEU A 416 -17.14 3.95 -2.00
CA LEU A 416 -17.31 4.03 -0.56
C LEU A 416 -18.79 3.95 -0.17
N GLU A 417 -19.70 4.54 -0.94
CA GLU A 417 -21.15 4.43 -0.71
C GLU A 417 -21.63 2.98 -0.84
N CYS A 418 -21.18 2.25 -1.88
CA CYS A 418 -21.49 0.83 -2.04
C CYS A 418 -20.93 -0.01 -0.88
N LEU A 419 -19.65 0.19 -0.53
CA LEU A 419 -19.02 -0.49 0.59
C LEU A 419 -19.75 -0.21 1.92
N TYR A 420 -20.16 1.04 2.13
CA TYR A 420 -20.94 1.45 3.30
C TYR A 420 -22.29 0.76 3.37
N ARG A 421 -23.00 0.65 2.24
CA ARG A 421 -24.28 -0.06 2.15
C ARG A 421 -24.17 -1.54 2.55
N TYR A 422 -23.05 -2.19 2.21
CA TYR A 422 -22.81 -3.59 2.55
C TYR A 422 -22.31 -3.82 3.98
N SER A 423 -21.65 -2.82 4.58
CA SER A 423 -20.82 -3.03 5.77
C SER A 423 -21.30 -2.26 7.00
N CYS A 424 -22.01 -1.16 6.81
CA CYS A 424 -22.53 -0.32 7.87
C CYS A 424 -23.93 -0.79 8.32
N PHE A 425 -24.05 -1.24 9.57
CA PHE A 425 -25.31 -1.74 10.12
C PHE A 425 -26.07 -0.71 10.96
N ASP A 426 -25.40 0.34 11.44
CA ASP A 426 -25.93 1.32 12.39
C ASP A 426 -26.44 2.62 11.75
N ASP A 427 -26.21 2.83 10.45
CA ASP A 427 -26.60 4.06 9.73
C ASP A 427 -27.24 3.75 8.36
N LYS A 428 -28.43 3.13 8.39
CA LYS A 428 -29.19 2.77 7.17
C LYS A 428 -29.65 3.97 6.35
N LYS A 429 -29.69 5.17 6.94
CA LYS A 429 -30.13 6.42 6.31
C LYS A 429 -28.97 7.26 5.77
N PHE A 430 -27.73 6.82 5.94
CA PHE A 430 -26.54 7.54 5.50
C PHE A 430 -26.37 8.92 6.16
N GLU A 431 -26.89 9.10 7.38
CA GLU A 431 -26.79 10.35 8.13
C GLU A 431 -25.35 10.62 8.61
N GLN A 432 -24.54 9.57 8.77
CA GLN A 432 -23.13 9.65 9.20
C GLN A 432 -22.13 9.41 8.06
N PHE A 433 -22.61 9.06 6.87
CA PHE A 433 -21.77 8.62 5.76
C PHE A 433 -20.66 9.63 5.43
N LEU A 434 -21.00 10.90 5.16
CA LEU A 434 -20.01 11.92 4.79
C LEU A 434 -19.01 12.20 5.92
N SER A 435 -19.47 12.19 7.18
CA SER A 435 -18.61 12.39 8.34
C SER A 435 -17.61 11.24 8.51
N ARG A 436 -18.04 9.99 8.27
CA ARG A 436 -17.16 8.81 8.29
C ARG A 436 -16.21 8.77 7.10
N VAL A 437 -16.63 9.18 5.90
CA VAL A 437 -15.73 9.34 4.75
C VAL A 437 -14.68 10.42 5.03
N TRP A 438 -15.07 11.56 5.61
CA TRP A 438 -14.11 12.60 5.99
C TRP A 438 -13.07 12.07 6.99
N CYS A 439 -13.51 11.34 8.02
CA CYS A 439 -12.62 10.69 8.97
C CYS A 439 -11.64 9.70 8.31
N LEU A 440 -12.16 8.84 7.42
CA LEU A 440 -11.36 7.90 6.64
C LEU A 440 -10.25 8.62 5.86
N LEU A 441 -10.60 9.63 5.06
CA LEU A 441 -9.64 10.37 4.25
C LEU A 441 -8.61 11.08 5.13
N ARG A 442 -9.05 11.70 6.22
CA ARG A 442 -8.16 12.40 7.16
C ARG A 442 -7.21 11.43 7.87
N ARG A 443 -7.67 10.21 8.19
CA ARG A 443 -6.85 9.15 8.78
C ARG A 443 -5.73 8.72 7.85
N TYR A 444 -6.06 8.41 6.59
CA TYR A 444 -5.05 8.03 5.59
C TYR A 444 -4.11 9.20 5.27
N ALA A 445 -4.59 10.45 5.27
CA ALA A 445 -3.73 11.63 5.16
C ALA A 445 -2.75 11.77 6.34
N ALA A 446 -3.18 11.44 7.57
CA ALA A 446 -2.31 11.45 8.75
C ALA A 446 -1.24 10.35 8.68
N TRP A 447 -1.61 9.16 8.18
CA TRP A 447 -0.69 8.03 7.98
C TRP A 447 0.39 8.35 6.94
N VAL A 448 -0.02 8.81 5.75
CA VAL A 448 0.91 9.13 4.65
C VAL A 448 1.75 10.36 4.99
N GLY A 449 1.15 11.36 5.65
CA GLY A 449 1.71 12.67 5.91
C GLY A 449 1.21 13.73 4.93
N ALA A 450 1.12 14.97 5.38
CA ALA A 450 0.68 16.09 4.53
C ALA A 450 1.61 16.24 3.30
N GLY A 451 1.04 16.12 2.10
CA GLY A 451 1.78 16.23 0.84
C GLY A 451 2.66 15.03 0.48
N GLY A 452 2.55 13.90 1.20
CA GLY A 452 3.29 12.68 0.90
C GLY A 452 2.68 11.88 -0.26
N GLU A 453 3.52 11.27 -1.09
CA GLU A 453 3.10 10.29 -2.10
C GLU A 453 2.99 8.90 -1.47
N ALA A 454 1.78 8.33 -1.41
CA ALA A 454 1.55 6.98 -0.87
C ALA A 454 2.18 5.85 -1.70
N GLN A 455 2.67 6.15 -2.91
CA GLN A 455 3.10 5.17 -3.91
C GLN A 455 4.43 4.48 -3.60
N LEU A 456 5.18 4.92 -2.58
CA LEU A 456 6.55 4.43 -2.34
C LEU A 456 6.64 3.24 -1.38
N THR A 457 5.60 2.99 -0.58
CA THR A 457 5.61 1.89 0.41
C THR A 457 4.75 0.69 0.03
N GLN A 458 3.78 0.86 -0.87
CA GLN A 458 2.85 -0.20 -1.27
C GLN A 458 2.21 0.07 -2.65
N MET A 459 1.76 -0.99 -3.32
CA MET A 459 0.98 -0.91 -4.57
C MET A 459 -0.10 -2.00 -4.62
N SER A 460 -1.25 -1.67 -5.22
CA SER A 460 -2.29 -2.65 -5.54
C SER A 460 -1.86 -3.54 -6.71
N LEU A 461 -2.40 -4.76 -6.73
CA LEU A 461 -2.25 -5.65 -7.89
C LEU A 461 -3.10 -5.15 -9.07
N PRO A 462 -2.68 -5.40 -10.32
CA PRO A 462 -3.52 -5.14 -11.48
C PRO A 462 -4.83 -5.93 -11.42
N VAL A 463 -5.95 -5.31 -11.85
CA VAL A 463 -7.29 -5.93 -11.86
C VAL A 463 -7.31 -7.34 -12.49
N PRO A 464 -6.69 -7.61 -13.66
CA PRO A 464 -6.69 -8.95 -14.24
C PRO A 464 -6.01 -10.02 -13.38
N VAL A 465 -5.07 -9.62 -12.50
CA VAL A 465 -4.43 -10.53 -11.54
C VAL A 465 -5.42 -10.92 -10.45
N LEU A 466 -6.15 -9.95 -9.91
CA LEU A 466 -7.18 -10.19 -8.88
C LEU A 466 -8.34 -11.03 -9.42
N GLU A 467 -8.79 -10.77 -10.65
CA GLU A 467 -9.78 -11.60 -11.35
C GLU A 467 -9.29 -13.05 -11.52
N CYS A 468 -8.02 -13.24 -11.90
CA CYS A 468 -7.41 -14.56 -12.03
C CYS A 468 -7.32 -15.27 -10.67
N LEU A 469 -6.91 -14.56 -9.62
CA LEU A 469 -6.86 -15.09 -8.25
C LEU A 469 -8.24 -15.57 -7.78
N HIS A 470 -9.28 -14.77 -8.04
CA HIS A 470 -10.65 -15.17 -7.72
C HIS A 470 -11.08 -16.41 -8.52
N ARG A 471 -10.97 -16.35 -9.85
CA ARG A 471 -11.47 -17.39 -10.76
C ARG A 471 -10.73 -18.73 -10.60
N CYS A 472 -9.41 -18.69 -10.47
CA CYS A 472 -8.57 -19.89 -10.50
C CYS A 472 -8.30 -20.48 -9.11
N PHE A 473 -8.29 -19.64 -8.06
CA PHE A 473 -7.92 -20.05 -6.71
C PHE A 473 -9.01 -19.77 -5.66
N GLY A 474 -10.16 -19.23 -6.07
CA GLY A 474 -11.26 -18.94 -5.14
C GLY A 474 -10.91 -17.85 -4.13
N VAL A 475 -9.97 -16.95 -4.44
CA VAL A 475 -9.63 -15.82 -3.56
C VAL A 475 -10.83 -14.87 -3.48
N THR A 476 -11.24 -14.51 -2.26
CA THR A 476 -12.32 -13.55 -2.03
C THR A 476 -11.96 -12.49 -0.99
N PHE A 477 -10.70 -12.40 -0.55
CA PHE A 477 -10.32 -11.58 0.60
C PHE A 477 -8.90 -11.04 0.45
N GLU A 478 -8.70 -9.76 0.78
CA GLU A 478 -7.37 -9.12 0.80
C GLU A 478 -6.85 -9.01 2.24
N CYS A 479 -5.72 -9.65 2.55
CA CYS A 479 -5.13 -9.56 3.89
C CYS A 479 -4.56 -8.17 4.21
N PHE A 480 -4.25 -7.37 3.19
CA PHE A 480 -3.73 -6.00 3.34
C PHE A 480 -4.36 -5.13 2.27
N ALA A 481 -5.26 -4.23 2.69
CA ALA A 481 -5.88 -3.24 1.82
C ALA A 481 -6.34 -2.02 2.63
N SER A 482 -7.03 -1.12 1.96
CA SER A 482 -7.79 0.00 2.50
C SER A 482 -9.17 0.07 1.82
N PRO A 483 -10.14 0.79 2.38
CA PRO A 483 -11.38 1.09 1.66
C PRO A 483 -11.15 1.75 0.29
N LEU A 484 -10.03 2.46 0.15
CA LEU A 484 -9.66 3.17 -1.07
C LEU A 484 -9.12 2.21 -2.12
N ASP A 485 -8.26 1.27 -1.76
CA ASP A 485 -7.54 0.40 -2.73
C ASP A 485 -8.10 -1.03 -2.86
N CYS A 486 -9.02 -1.45 -2.00
CA CYS A 486 -9.54 -2.82 -2.01
C CYS A 486 -10.23 -3.18 -3.33
N TYR A 487 -10.03 -4.42 -3.76
CA TYR A 487 -10.73 -5.03 -4.88
C TYR A 487 -12.03 -5.70 -4.43
N PHE A 488 -12.00 -6.43 -3.32
CA PHE A 488 -13.18 -7.09 -2.75
C PHE A 488 -13.83 -6.23 -1.67
N ARG A 489 -15.11 -6.49 -1.36
CA ARG A 489 -15.79 -5.85 -0.21
C ARG A 489 -15.36 -6.40 1.16
N GLN A 490 -14.41 -7.34 1.18
CA GLN A 490 -13.86 -7.93 2.39
C GLN A 490 -12.34 -7.97 2.37
N TYR A 491 -11.76 -7.33 3.38
CA TYR A 491 -10.33 -7.17 3.50
C TYR A 491 -9.96 -6.87 4.95
N CYS A 492 -8.69 -7.05 5.30
CA CYS A 492 -8.10 -6.49 6.51
C CYS A 492 -7.44 -5.14 6.16
N SER A 493 -7.46 -4.20 7.11
CA SER A 493 -6.84 -2.88 6.96
C SER A 493 -6.32 -2.37 8.30
N ALA A 494 -5.43 -1.38 8.27
CA ALA A 494 -4.76 -0.89 9.47
C ALA A 494 -5.68 -0.22 10.50
N PHE A 495 -6.82 0.34 10.08
CA PHE A 495 -7.64 1.21 10.92
C PHE A 495 -9.07 0.68 11.06
N ALA A 496 -9.23 -0.35 11.90
CA ALA A 496 -10.54 -0.95 12.16
C ALA A 496 -11.61 0.08 12.58
N ASP A 497 -11.24 1.14 13.30
CA ASP A 497 -12.19 2.14 13.78
C ASP A 497 -12.82 2.97 12.65
N THR A 498 -12.06 3.32 11.60
CA THR A 498 -12.58 4.06 10.43
C THR A 498 -13.07 3.13 9.32
N ASP A 499 -12.37 2.03 9.09
CA ASP A 499 -12.47 1.28 7.84
C ASP A 499 -13.55 0.20 7.89
N SER A 500 -14.00 -0.18 9.09
CA SER A 500 -15.00 -1.24 9.25
C SER A 500 -16.36 -0.87 8.67
N TYR A 501 -16.72 0.42 8.69
CA TYR A 501 -17.93 0.88 8.01
C TYR A 501 -17.88 0.68 6.49
N PHE A 502 -16.70 0.43 5.93
CA PHE A 502 -16.47 0.25 4.51
C PHE A 502 -15.98 -1.18 4.18
N GLY A 503 -16.04 -2.12 5.12
CA GLY A 503 -15.76 -3.53 4.86
C GLY A 503 -14.46 -4.06 5.46
N SER A 504 -13.73 -3.28 6.26
CA SER A 504 -12.56 -3.82 6.95
C SER A 504 -12.93 -4.83 8.04
N ARG A 505 -12.12 -5.89 8.16
CA ARG A 505 -12.18 -6.91 9.22
C ARG A 505 -11.22 -6.63 10.38
N GLY A 506 -10.50 -5.50 10.30
CA GLY A 506 -9.47 -5.07 11.24
C GLY A 506 -8.13 -5.74 11.03
#